data_AF-A0A529T1Q4-F1
#
_entry.id   AF-A0A529T1Q4-F1
#
_cell.length_a   1.000
_cell.length_b   1.000
_cell.length_c   1.000
_cell.angle_alpha   90.00
_cell.angle_beta   90.00
_cell.angle_gamma   90.00
#
_symmetry.space_group_name_H-M   'P 1'
#
loop_
_entity.id
_entity.type
_entity.pdbx_description
1 polymer ?
#
loop_
_entity_poly.entity_id
_entity_poly.type
_entity_poly.pdbx_seq_one_letter_code
_entity_poly.pdbx_strand_id
1 'polypeptide(L)' 'MEHIAALLFVVGCSSTMTDCRELQVPVSVFETEQACTAERPFALGDLQGQAPHIVGKCLAVDPALED' A
#
# COMPACT_ATOMS: atom_id res chain seq x y z
N MET A 1 8.03 7.56 -20.24
CA MET A 1 8.61 7.56 -18.89
C MET A 1 7.44 7.33 -17.96
N GLU A 2 7.50 6.26 -17.17
CA GLU A 2 6.36 5.74 -16.42
C GLU A 2 6.03 6.71 -15.28
N HIS A 3 4.96 7.48 -15.43
CA HIS A 3 4.51 8.38 -14.37
C HIS A 3 3.96 7.53 -13.23
N ILE A 4 4.51 7.73 -12.03
CA ILE A 4 3.95 7.14 -10.82
C ILE A 4 2.78 8.02 -10.40
N ALA A 5 1.57 7.47 -10.41
CA ALA A 5 0.38 8.20 -9.96
C ALA A 5 -0.13 7.70 -8.62
N ALA A 6 0.24 6.49 -8.19
CA ALA A 6 -0.17 5.95 -6.91
C ALA A 6 0.85 5.02 -6.25
N LEU A 7 0.85 5.03 -4.92
CA LEU A 7 1.61 4.14 -4.06
C LEU A 7 0.67 3.32 -3.19
N LEU A 8 0.80 2.00 -3.21
CA LEU A 8 0.17 1.11 -2.24
C LEU A 8 1.02 1.06 -0.97
N PHE A 9 0.54 1.75 0.07
CA PHE A 9 1.15 1.73 1.39
C PHE A 9 0.40 0.75 2.29
N VAL A 10 1.12 -0.20 2.90
CA VAL A 10 0.53 -1.22 3.78
C VAL A 10 1.19 -1.22 5.15
N VAL A 11 0.36 -1.19 6.18
CA VAL A 11 0.79 -1.24 7.58
C VAL A 11 0.17 -2.45 8.25
N GLY A 12 1.02 -3.21 8.95
CA GLY A 12 0.63 -4.28 9.85
C GLY A 12 0.75 -3.81 11.29
N CYS A 13 -0.29 -4.00 12.10
CA CYS A 13 -0.32 -3.62 13.49
C CYS A 13 -0.59 -4.80 14.42
N SER A 14 -0.08 -4.70 15.66
CA SER A 14 -0.44 -5.57 16.77
C SER A 14 -1.95 -5.55 17.06
N SER A 15 -2.46 -6.52 17.80
CA SER A 15 -3.90 -6.64 18.10
C SER A 15 -4.51 -5.42 18.80
N THR A 16 -3.70 -4.66 19.54
CA THR A 16 -4.08 -3.41 20.21
C THR A 16 -3.88 -2.16 19.36
N MET A 17 -3.37 -2.30 18.13
CA MET A 17 -3.05 -1.20 17.20
C MET A 17 -2.04 -0.16 17.73
N THR A 18 -1.25 -0.52 18.74
CA THR A 18 -0.26 0.38 19.35
C THR A 18 1.15 0.20 18.79
N ASP A 19 1.42 -0.94 18.15
CA ASP A 19 2.69 -1.22 17.48
C ASP A 19 2.38 -1.52 16.02
N CYS A 20 2.87 -0.68 15.11
CA CYS A 20 2.57 -0.72 13.70
C CYS A 20 3.86 -0.59 12.89
N ARG A 21 3.99 -1.39 11.85
CA ARG A 21 5.13 -1.35 10.93
C ARG A 21 4.67 -1.47 9.49
N GLU A 22 5.45 -0.89 8.58
CA GLU A 22 5.26 -1.11 7.15
C GLU A 22 5.46 -2.59 6.83
N LEU A 23 4.56 -3.14 6.01
CA LEU A 23 4.71 -4.47 5.43
C LEU A 23 5.11 -4.35 3.97
N GLN A 24 6.11 -5.12 3.56
CA GLN A 24 6.58 -5.14 2.18
C GLN A 24 5.56 -5.85 1.30
N VAL A 25 5.17 -5.21 0.20
CA VAL A 25 4.34 -5.81 -0.86
C VAL A 25 5.20 -6.03 -2.12
N PRO A 26 4.89 -7.05 -2.95
CA PRO A 26 5.65 -7.32 -4.17
C PRO A 26 5.61 -6.16 -5.18
N VAL A 27 4.46 -5.46 -5.26
CA VAL A 27 4.25 -4.30 -6.12
C VAL A 27 3.60 -3.19 -5.30
N SER A 28 4.30 -2.08 -5.14
CA SER A 28 3.84 -0.92 -4.36
C SER A 28 3.60 0.33 -5.21
N VAL A 29 4.00 0.34 -6.48
CA VAL A 29 3.99 1.52 -7.35
C VAL A 29 3.07 1.27 -8.54
N PHE A 30 2.19 2.22 -8.84
CA PHE A 30 1.20 2.08 -9.90
C PHE A 30 1.10 3.37 -10.73
N GLU A 31 0.86 3.19 -12.03
CA GLU A 31 0.66 4.28 -12.99
C GLU A 31 -0.70 4.99 -12.82
N THR A 32 -1.65 4.38 -12.11
CA THR A 32 -2.97 4.98 -11.81
C THR A 32 -3.46 4.56 -10.42
N GLU A 33 -4.27 5.42 -9.78
CA GLU A 33 -4.94 5.09 -8.52
C GLU A 33 -5.93 3.92 -8.68
N GLN A 34 -6.54 3.80 -9.87
CA GLN A 34 -7.47 2.73 -10.20
C GLN A 34 -6.77 1.37 -10.23
N ALA A 35 -5.59 1.28 -10.86
CA ALA A 35 -4.78 0.07 -10.87
C ALA A 35 -4.34 -0.31 -9.44
N CYS A 36 -3.86 0.67 -8.66
CA CYS A 36 -3.53 0.43 -7.25
C CYS A 36 -4.74 -0.10 -6.46
N THR A 37 -5.90 0.52 -6.63
CA THR A 37 -7.12 0.17 -5.89
C THR A 37 -7.63 -1.22 -6.26
N ALA A 38 -7.49 -1.61 -7.53
CA ALA A 38 -7.83 -2.94 -8.02
C ALA A 38 -6.88 -4.02 -7.46
N GLU A 39 -5.59 -3.71 -7.34
CA GLU A 39 -4.58 -4.65 -6.84
C GLU A 39 -4.61 -4.80 -5.31
N ARG A 40 -4.93 -3.72 -4.58
CA ARG A 40 -4.93 -3.67 -3.12
C ARG A 40 -5.55 -4.90 -2.40
N PRO A 41 -6.77 -5.37 -2.72
CA PRO A 41 -7.35 -6.53 -2.02
C PRO A 41 -6.52 -7.81 -2.16
N PHE A 42 -5.85 -8.01 -3.30
CA PHE A 42 -4.98 -9.17 -3.53
C PHE A 42 -3.70 -9.05 -2.71
N ALA A 43 -3.02 -7.90 -2.81
CA ALA A 43 -1.84 -7.61 -2.01
C ALA A 43 -2.09 -7.73 -0.49
N LEU A 44 -3.25 -7.29 0.01
CA LEU A 44 -3.62 -7.50 1.42
C LEU A 44 -3.91 -8.97 1.74
N GLY A 45 -4.44 -9.72 0.78
CA GLY A 45 -4.62 -11.17 0.86
C GLY A 45 -3.30 -11.92 1.08
N ASP A 46 -2.26 -11.58 0.32
CA ASP A 46 -0.92 -12.18 0.43
C ASP A 46 -0.23 -11.90 1.77
N LEU A 47 -0.65 -10.84 2.47
CA LEU A 47 -0.10 -10.46 3.77
C LEU A 47 -0.86 -11.07 4.95
N GLN A 48 -1.96 -11.80 4.71
CA GLN A 48 -2.74 -12.39 5.80
C GLN A 48 -1.87 -13.26 6.72
N GLY A 49 -2.04 -13.07 8.03
CA GLY A 49 -1.27 -13.77 9.06
C GLY A 49 0.09 -13.14 9.40
N GLN A 50 0.56 -12.13 8.64
CA GLN A 50 1.80 -11.43 8.97
C GLN A 50 1.63 -10.42 10.13
N ALA A 51 0.41 -9.93 10.33
CA ALA A 51 0.04 -9.10 11.49
C ALA A 51 -1.44 -9.30 11.86
N PRO A 52 -1.82 -9.08 13.14
CA PRO A 52 -3.21 -9.14 13.60
C PRO A 52 -4.16 -8.20 12.85
N HIS A 53 -3.73 -6.97 12.57
CA HIS A 53 -4.49 -6.01 11.78
C HIS A 53 -3.63 -5.53 10.63
N ILE A 54 -4.20 -5.54 9.42
CA ILE A 54 -3.50 -5.10 8.21
C ILE A 54 -4.39 -4.07 7.52
N VAL A 55 -3.81 -2.91 7.24
CA VAL A 55 -4.48 -1.81 6.55
C VAL A 55 -3.63 -1.40 5.35
N GLY A 56 -4.26 -1.35 4.17
CA GLY A 56 -3.64 -0.87 2.94
C GLY A 56 -4.35 0.35 2.39
N LYS A 57 -3.59 1.32 1.89
CA LYS A 57 -4.13 2.52 1.23
C LYS A 57 -3.35 2.82 -0.04
N CYS A 58 -4.09 3.14 -1.10
CA CYS A 58 -3.53 3.77 -2.29
C CYS A 58 -3.42 5.27 -2.03
N LEU A 59 -2.19 5.77 -2.06
CA LEU A 59 -1.86 7.17 -1.92
C LEU A 59 -1.60 7.73 -3.31
N ALA A 60 -2.34 8.77 -3.70
CA ALA A 60 -2.03 9.50 -4.91
C ALA A 60 -0.65 10.15 -4.76
N VAL A 61 0.20 9.97 -5.78
CA VAL A 61 1.47 10.68 -5.90
C VAL A 61 1.20 11.86 -6.81
N ASP A 62 1.38 13.07 -6.28
CA ASP A 62 1.32 14.27 -7.10
C ASP A 62 2.63 14.37 -7.89
N PRO A 63 2.61 14.32 -9.24
CA PRO A 63 3.82 14.38 -10.04
C PRO A 63 4.49 15.77 -9.98
N ALA A 64 3.83 16.78 -9.42
CA ALA A 64 4.42 18.11 -9.21
C ALA A 64 5.12 18.26 -7.85
N LEU A 65 5.13 17.23 -7.00
CA LEU A 65 5.95 17.16 -5.78
C LEU A 65 7.38 16.67 -6.04
N GLU A 66 7.77 16.52 -7.31
CA GLU A 66 9.18 16.38 -7.72
C GLU A 66 9.88 17.76 -7.72
N ASP A 67 10.13 18.35 -6.54
CA ASP A 67 11.14 19.40 -6.31
C ASP A 67 11.71 19.34 -4.87
#